data_AF-A0A2L2Y4A8-F1
#
_entry.id   AF-A0A2L2Y4A8-F1
#
_cell.length_a   1.000
_cell.length_b   1.000
_cell.length_c   1.000
_cell.angle_alpha   90.00
_cell.angle_beta   90.00
_cell.angle_gamma   90.00
#
_symmetry.space_group_name_H-M   'P 1'
#
loop_
_entity.id
_entity.type
_entity.pdbx_description
1 polymer ?
#
loop_
_entity_poly.entity_id
_entity_poly.type
_entity_poly.pdbx_seq_one_letter_code
_entity_poly.pdbx_strand_id
1 'polypeptide(L)'
;FLSPPRSGPKKATCVVNNTEVQGVITLFQGSVTAPVTLTGEISGLTAGQHGFHVHEFGDLSGGCRSAGGHYNPYGKNHGAPADEERHVGDLGI
;
A
#
# COMPACT_ATOMS: atom_id res chain seq x y z
N PHE A 1 -3.07 -13.60 23.54
CA PHE A 1 -3.58 -12.24 23.77
C PHE A 1 -3.65 -11.49 22.44
N LEU A 2 -4.65 -11.78 21.61
CA LEU A 2 -4.98 -10.94 20.46
C LEU A 2 -6.19 -10.13 20.88
N SER A 3 -6.02 -8.83 21.05
CA SER A 3 -7.14 -7.93 21.33
C SER A 3 -8.19 -8.08 20.22
N PRO A 4 -9.49 -8.08 20.55
CA PRO A 4 -10.52 -8.08 19.52
C PRO A 4 -10.30 -6.90 18.56
N PRO A 5 -10.57 -7.07 17.26
CA PRO A 5 -10.39 -5.99 16.29
C PRO A 5 -11.16 -4.76 16.78
N ARG A 6 -10.45 -3.66 17.01
CA ARG A 6 -11.05 -2.43 17.54
C ARG A 6 -12.20 -2.01 16.62
N SER A 7 -13.43 -2.08 17.10
CA SER A 7 -14.64 -1.67 16.37
C SER A 7 -14.65 -0.14 16.21
N GLY A 8 -14.20 0.33 15.07
CA GLY A 8 -14.19 1.76 14.77
C GLY A 8 -13.28 2.07 13.58
N PRO A 9 -13.44 3.26 12.99
CA PRO A 9 -12.68 3.65 11.82
C PRO A 9 -11.17 3.53 12.06
N LYS A 10 -10.46 3.11 11.02
CA LYS A 10 -9.00 3.00 11.01
C LYS A 10 -8.46 4.00 10.00
N LYS A 11 -7.37 4.65 10.37
CA LYS A 11 -6.60 5.53 9.51
C LYS A 11 -5.13 5.15 9.62
N ALA A 12 -4.46 5.04 8.49
CA ALA A 12 -3.01 4.89 8.40
C ALA A 12 -2.47 5.91 7.40
N THR A 13 -1.23 6.34 7.60
CA THR A 13 -0.56 7.31 6.73
C THR A 13 0.83 6.78 6.39
N CYS A 14 1.16 6.79 5.11
CA CYS A 14 2.48 6.51 4.58
C CYS A 14 3.07 7.82 4.04
N VAL A 15 4.32 8.09 4.38
CA VAL A 15 5.07 9.24 3.88
C VAL A 15 6.17 8.71 2.97
N VAL A 16 6.11 9.08 1.70
CA VAL A 16 7.21 8.88 0.75
C VAL A 16 8.09 10.11 0.85
N ASN A 17 9.36 9.92 1.21
CA ASN A 17 10.29 11.03 1.36
C ASN A 17 11.70 10.57 0.98
N ASN A 18 12.07 10.80 -0.27
CA ASN A 18 13.47 10.75 -0.71
C ASN A 18 13.86 12.06 -1.42
N THR A 19 15.07 12.12 -1.96
CA THR A 19 15.62 13.33 -2.58
C THR A 19 14.89 13.78 -3.85
N GLU A 20 14.18 12.89 -4.54
CA GLU A 20 13.54 13.13 -5.83
C GLU A 20 12.01 13.10 -5.73
N VAL A 21 11.47 12.13 -4.99
CA VAL A 21 10.05 11.82 -4.88
C VAL A 21 9.57 12.00 -3.45
N GLN A 22 8.50 12.78 -3.30
CA GLN A 22 7.88 13.08 -2.01
C GLN A 22 6.37 12.92 -2.11
N GLY A 23 5.72 12.51 -1.03
CA GLY A 23 4.29 12.36 -1.03
C GLY A 23 3.73 11.83 0.28
N VAL A 24 2.42 11.96 0.41
CA VAL A 24 1.68 11.45 1.57
C VAL A 24 0.47 10.70 1.07
N ILE A 25 0.36 9.43 1.45
CA ILE A 25 -0.78 8.57 1.17
C ILE A 25 -1.49 8.25 2.47
N THR A 26 -2.80 8.43 2.50
CA THR A 26 -3.68 8.08 3.62
C THR A 26 -4.57 6.92 3.23
N LEU A 27 -4.62 5.91 4.09
CA LEU A 27 -5.57 4.81 4.05
C LEU A 27 -6.64 5.07 5.10
N PHE A 28 -7.89 4.98 4.71
CA PHE A 28 -9.03 5.09 5.61
C PHE A 28 -9.98 3.91 5.43
N GLN A 29 -10.38 3.30 6.54
CA GLN A 29 -11.39 2.24 6.56
C GLN A 29 -12.46 2.59 7.60
N GLY A 30 -13.70 2.81 7.17
CA GLY A 30 -14.77 3.26 8.07
C GLY A 30 -15.20 2.22 9.11
N SER A 31 -15.14 0.93 8.76
CA SER A 31 -15.46 -0.20 9.61
C SER A 31 -14.71 -1.45 9.14
N VAL A 32 -14.73 -2.54 9.93
CA VAL A 32 -14.03 -3.78 9.58
C VAL A 32 -14.52 -4.47 8.30
N THR A 33 -15.73 -4.15 7.84
CA THR A 33 -16.31 -4.67 6.59
C THR A 33 -16.32 -3.65 5.46
N ALA A 34 -15.99 -2.38 5.73
CA ALA A 34 -15.94 -1.35 4.70
C ALA A 34 -14.68 -1.53 3.83
N PRO A 35 -14.75 -1.18 2.53
CA PRO A 35 -13.56 -1.03 1.72
C PRO A 35 -12.59 0.00 2.30
N VAL A 36 -11.31 -0.12 1.93
CA VAL A 36 -10.29 0.89 2.24
C VAL A 36 -10.30 1.95 1.14
N THR A 37 -10.37 3.22 1.51
CA THR A 37 -10.14 4.34 0.61
C THR A 37 -8.69 4.80 0.73
N LEU A 38 -8.01 4.93 -0.41
CA LEU A 38 -6.68 5.51 -0.52
C LEU A 38 -6.80 6.93 -1.10
N THR A 39 -6.20 7.91 -0.43
CA THR A 39 -6.10 9.29 -0.93
C THR A 39 -4.72 9.84 -0.68
N GLY A 40 -4.23 10.71 -1.56
CA GLY A 40 -2.92 11.33 -1.38
C GLY A 40 -2.38 11.96 -2.64
N GLU A 41 -1.21 12.55 -2.50
CA GLU A 41 -0.48 13.20 -3.58
C GLU A 41 0.99 12.77 -3.51
N ILE A 42 1.57 12.52 -4.68
CA ILE A 42 3.00 12.22 -4.87
C ILE A 42 3.51 13.20 -5.93
N SER A 43 4.65 13.82 -5.67
CA SER A 43 5.32 14.79 -6.54
C SER A 43 6.77 14.35 -6.83
N GLY A 44 7.36 14.95 -7.89
CA GLY A 44 8.74 14.67 -8.29
C GLY A 44 8.94 13.47 -9.23
N LEU A 45 7.85 12.78 -9.59
CA LEU A 45 7.88 11.71 -10.59
C LEU A 45 8.06 12.28 -12.00
N THR A 46 8.72 11.52 -12.87
CA THR A 46 8.71 11.78 -14.32
C THR A 46 7.30 11.59 -14.90
N ALA A 47 7.02 12.22 -16.03
CA ALA A 47 5.74 12.06 -16.71
C ALA A 47 5.52 10.60 -17.15
N GLY A 48 4.34 10.04 -16.85
CA GLY A 48 3.98 8.67 -17.20
C GLY A 48 3.18 7.97 -16.10
N GLN A 49 2.80 6.72 -16.36
CA GLN A 49 2.23 5.84 -15.34
C GLN A 49 3.36 5.20 -14.52
N HIS A 50 3.14 5.07 -13.22
CA HIS A 50 4.09 4.45 -12.29
C HIS A 50 3.37 3.36 -11.49
N GLY A 51 4.04 2.23 -11.26
CA GLY A 51 3.51 1.17 -10.41
C GLY A 51 3.36 1.63 -8.96
N PHE A 52 2.32 1.17 -8.29
CA PHE A 52 2.06 1.51 -6.90
C PHE A 52 1.62 0.27 -6.13
N HIS A 53 2.38 -0.07 -5.09
CA HIS A 53 2.23 -1.34 -4.39
C HIS A 53 2.37 -1.17 -2.87
N VAL A 54 1.64 -2.01 -2.12
CA VAL A 54 1.98 -2.31 -0.72
C VAL A 54 2.94 -3.49 -0.72
N HIS A 55 4.11 -3.32 -0.11
CA HIS A 55 5.11 -4.38 0.05
C HIS A 55 4.90 -5.14 1.37
N GLU A 56 5.50 -6.33 1.44
CA GLU A 56 5.34 -7.27 2.56
C GLU A 56 5.81 -6.71 3.91
N PHE A 57 6.91 -5.96 3.90
CA PHE A 57 7.53 -5.45 5.12
C PHE A 57 7.59 -3.93 5.15
N GLY A 58 7.44 -3.38 6.36
CA GLY A 58 7.79 -1.99 6.68
C GLY A 58 9.26 -1.80 7.02
N ASP A 59 10.14 -2.71 6.60
CA ASP A 59 11.57 -2.65 6.86
C ASP A 59 12.27 -1.76 5.83
N LEU A 60 12.92 -0.70 6.32
CA LEU A 60 13.69 0.25 5.53
C LEU A 60 15.19 0.21 5.85
N SER A 61 15.66 -0.78 6.63
CA SER A 61 17.07 -0.92 7.05
C SER A 61 18.05 -1.01 5.87
N GLY A 62 17.61 -1.59 4.74
CA GLY A 62 18.32 -1.65 3.47
C GLY A 62 17.67 -0.80 2.37
N GLY A 63 16.95 0.27 2.74
CA GLY A 63 16.13 1.05 1.83
C GLY A 63 14.94 0.25 1.28
N CYS A 64 14.42 0.63 0.11
CA CYS A 64 13.23 -0.02 -0.48
C CYS A 64 13.42 -1.51 -0.79
N ARG A 65 14.66 -1.99 -0.91
CA ARG A 65 14.95 -3.41 -1.14
C ARG A 65 14.50 -4.29 0.03
N SER A 66 14.61 -3.78 1.26
CA SER A 66 14.20 -4.53 2.46
C SER A 66 12.69 -4.61 2.64
N ALA A 67 11.91 -3.87 1.85
CA ALA A 67 10.45 -3.95 1.89
C ALA A 67 9.92 -5.31 1.40
N GLY A 68 10.74 -6.10 0.69
CA GLY A 68 10.38 -7.43 0.20
C GLY A 68 9.54 -7.38 -1.07
N GLY A 69 8.81 -8.46 -1.34
CA GLY A 69 7.88 -8.55 -2.49
C GLY A 69 6.60 -7.75 -2.28
N HIS A 70 5.70 -7.82 -3.26
CA HIS A 70 4.34 -7.29 -3.09
C HIS A 70 3.63 -8.06 -1.98
N TYR A 71 2.82 -7.37 -1.19
CA TYR A 71 2.04 -8.00 -0.13
C TYR A 71 1.05 -9.01 -0.72
N ASN A 72 1.36 -10.30 -0.56
CA ASN A 72 0.65 -11.42 -1.17
C ASN A 72 0.29 -12.50 -0.13
N PRO A 73 -0.66 -12.22 0.79
CA PRO A 73 -1.04 -13.18 1.82
C PRO A 73 -1.77 -14.42 1.27
N TYR A 74 -2.17 -14.42 0.00
CA TYR A 74 -2.93 -15.50 -0.63
C TYR A 74 -2.14 -16.28 -1.67
N GLY A 75 -0.86 -15.96 -1.90
CA GLY A 75 0.00 -16.69 -2.83
C GLY A 75 -0.47 -16.65 -4.29
N LYS A 76 -1.13 -15.57 -4.71
CA LYS A 76 -1.60 -15.36 -6.09
C LYS A 76 -0.49 -14.86 -7.00
N ASN A 77 -0.70 -14.92 -8.32
CA ASN A 77 0.14 -14.21 -9.27
C ASN A 77 -0.15 -12.70 -9.23
N HIS A 78 0.77 -11.91 -9.78
CA HIS A 78 0.59 -10.47 -9.98
C HIS A 78 -0.51 -10.20 -11.03
N GLY A 79 -1.26 -9.11 -10.85
CA GLY A 79 -2.30 -8.69 -11.79
C GLY A 79 -2.75 -7.25 -11.56
N ALA A 80 -3.59 -6.74 -12.46
CA ALA A 80 -4.13 -5.39 -12.35
C ALA A 80 -5.11 -5.29 -11.18
N PRO A 81 -5.42 -4.09 -10.65
CA PRO A 81 -6.24 -3.95 -9.43
C PRO A 81 -7.67 -4.49 -9.55
N ALA A 82 -8.20 -4.60 -10.77
CA ALA A 82 -9.51 -5.14 -11.08
C ALA A 82 -9.50 -6.66 -11.33
N ASP A 83 -8.33 -7.28 -11.46
CA ASP A 83 -8.22 -8.71 -11.71
C ASP A 83 -8.54 -9.51 -10.45
N GLU A 84 -9.18 -10.66 -10.63
CA GLU A 84 -9.39 -11.62 -9.54
C GLU A 84 -8.07 -12.29 -9.12
N GLU A 85 -7.18 -12.50 -10.09
CA GLU A 85 -5.82 -13.01 -9.91
C GLU A 85 -4.85 -11.84 -9.77
N ARG A 86 -4.53 -11.47 -8.53
CA ARG A 86 -3.60 -10.40 -8.19
C ARG A 86 -3.09 -10.55 -6.76
N HIS A 87 -2.00 -9.88 -6.43
CA HIS A 87 -1.63 -9.70 -5.03
C HIS A 87 -2.57 -8.69 -4.34
N VAL A 88 -2.73 -8.82 -3.03
CA VAL A 88 -3.51 -7.84 -2.25
C VAL A 88 -2.88 -6.44 -2.31
N GLY A 89 -1.54 -6.40 -2.38
CA GLY A 89 -0.76 -5.18 -2.52
C GLY A 89 -0.73 -4.56 -3.91
N ASP A 90 -1.35 -5.17 -4.93
CA ASP A 90 -1.38 -4.62 -6.29
C ASP A 90 -2.44 -3.52 -6.41
N LEU A 91 -1.99 -2.25 -6.52
CA LEU A 91 -2.85 -1.05 -6.50
C LEU A 91 -2.69 -0.16 -7.75
N GLY A 92 -1.90 -0.59 -8.72
CA GLY A 92 -1.61 0.13 -9.95
C GLY A 92 -1.31 -0.84 -11.09
N ILE A 93 -0.73 -0.31 -12.17
CA ILE A 93 -0.47 -1.06 -13.40
C ILE A 93 0.49 -2.24 -13.18
#